data_AF-A0ABD0K1Y3-F1
#
_entry.id   AF-A0ABD0K1Y3-F1
#
_cell.length_a   1.000
_cell.length_b   1.000
_cell.length_c   1.000
_cell.angle_alpha   90.00
_cell.angle_beta   90.00
_cell.angle_gamma   90.00
#
_symmetry.space_group_name_H-M   'P 1'
#
loop_
_entity.id
_entity.type
_entity.pdbx_description
1 polymer ?
#
loop_
_entity_poly.entity_id
_entity_poly.type
_entity_poly.pdbx_seq_one_letter_code
_entity_poly.pdbx_strand_id
1 'polypeptide(L)'
;MAASLEDDDDFLANDFYALLNVGREASTEEINNAFRRLSKIYHPDKHQDAAKKRSAEDVFNKLKKAHEILSDKHRRTIYDTYGEKGLETEGLEVISRTKSPAEIIGTVSVGINATDLFEDYGGDDDDGYYTPTGSVEISNMSIFQSVECPLTVKDTVIIGGNLQARNGTGSGAFLATWRRLTSDKGWMEVETAAGNGLGVSLKGFRQITRRCYGTSAVVLHSTPKGIRPALSAMLAYQFDREVQGRITYNAGFPSCVNTALIYSNQNHHAVLSLQVGVTNSFVSLSYTRKFQEQEAKLKGAVRVGVTGGMLEYGFEKKITQFSNLGASMVIGIPSGVHLKIKVYRGSQTFLFPIHLSESICPTAIVYGTAIPIAAYFVVKKLIVDPFLKQQKEQELEKKREEHAEKLAKRKQEAKAATDLMKETVERNIEAEERKMGLVIIKALYGKLQASDDGELIDRECIDVTVQLQSLVKDSKLIVPEAVSKSGLPGFYDPYIGEEKSLYIRYKFRNRLHQATLGDLEPIRIPQQRHLMKDEQTVKS
;
A
#
# COMPACT_ATOMS: atom_id res chain seq x y z
N MET A 1 31.15 -38.98 23.41
CA MET A 1 30.63 -37.73 23.98
C MET A 1 31.79 -36.78 24.26
N ALA A 2 32.34 -36.14 23.23
CA ALA A 2 33.36 -35.07 23.36
C ALA A 2 33.51 -34.29 22.03
N ALA A 3 32.40 -33.96 21.37
CA ALA A 3 32.37 -33.12 20.17
C ALA A 3 31.09 -32.29 20.25
N SER A 4 31.15 -31.14 20.95
CA SER A 4 30.07 -30.12 20.99
C SER A 4 30.38 -28.93 21.94
N LEU A 5 31.65 -28.56 22.13
CA LEU A 5 31.96 -27.35 22.90
C LEU A 5 32.97 -26.41 22.20
N GLU A 6 33.74 -26.90 21.22
CA GLU A 6 34.67 -26.05 20.47
C GLU A 6 34.01 -25.35 19.26
N ASP A 7 32.95 -25.93 18.68
CA ASP A 7 32.25 -25.34 17.52
C ASP A 7 31.32 -24.16 17.88
N ASP A 8 30.85 -24.07 19.14
CA ASP A 8 29.92 -23.01 19.57
C ASP A 8 30.62 -21.67 19.86
N ASP A 9 31.88 -21.69 20.30
CA ASP A 9 32.67 -20.47 20.57
C ASP A 9 33.08 -19.75 19.27
N ASP A 10 33.34 -20.50 18.19
CA ASP A 10 33.67 -19.94 16.87
C ASP A 10 32.45 -19.33 16.15
N PHE A 11 31.24 -19.79 16.48
CA PHE A 11 29.99 -19.25 15.94
C PHE A 11 29.64 -17.88 16.55
N LEU A 12 29.91 -17.69 17.84
CA LEU A 12 29.75 -16.39 18.53
C LEU A 12 30.84 -15.39 18.16
N ALA A 13 32.06 -15.87 17.87
CA ALA A 13 33.20 -15.03 17.48
C ALA A 13 33.04 -14.34 16.12
N ASN A 14 32.11 -14.81 15.27
CA ASN A 14 31.91 -14.35 13.90
C ASN A 14 30.53 -13.72 13.63
N ASP A 15 29.65 -13.55 14.63
CA ASP A 15 28.41 -12.78 14.47
C ASP A 15 28.69 -11.26 14.53
N PHE A 16 28.43 -10.55 13.44
CA PHE A 16 28.65 -9.10 13.32
C PHE A 16 27.77 -8.29 14.28
N TYR A 17 26.58 -8.78 14.62
CA TYR A 17 25.71 -8.12 15.60
C TYR A 17 26.26 -8.27 17.02
N ALA A 18 26.77 -9.46 17.35
CA ALA A 18 27.41 -9.72 18.63
C ALA A 18 28.70 -8.90 18.80
N LEU A 19 29.51 -8.79 17.75
CA LEU A 19 30.73 -7.95 17.72
C LEU A 19 30.43 -6.47 18.01
N LEU A 20 29.34 -5.94 17.48
CA LEU A 20 28.92 -4.55 17.73
C LEU A 20 28.07 -4.40 19.00
N ASN A 21 27.73 -5.50 19.67
CA ASN A 21 26.87 -5.55 20.84
C ASN A 21 25.53 -4.84 20.61
N VAL A 22 24.86 -5.18 19.50
CA VAL A 22 23.56 -4.66 19.08
C VAL A 22 22.62 -5.80 18.71
N GLY A 23 21.30 -5.60 18.85
CA GLY A 23 20.31 -6.59 18.41
C GLY A 23 20.22 -6.69 16.89
N ARG A 24 19.70 -7.82 16.37
CA ARG A 24 19.47 -8.01 14.92
C ARG A 24 18.49 -7.01 14.32
N GLU A 25 17.57 -6.49 15.13
CA GLU A 25 16.61 -5.44 14.77
C GLU A 25 17.17 -4.00 14.91
N ALA A 26 18.47 -3.84 15.20
CA ALA A 26 19.05 -2.53 15.44
C ALA A 26 18.96 -1.62 14.21
N SER A 27 18.64 -0.34 14.44
CA SER A 27 18.60 0.67 13.39
C SER A 27 20.01 1.01 12.88
N THR A 28 20.10 1.57 11.68
CA THR A 28 21.39 2.02 11.12
C THR A 28 22.06 3.08 12.00
N GLU A 29 21.29 3.91 12.70
CA GLU A 29 21.81 4.87 13.67
C GLU A 29 22.43 4.20 14.90
N GLU A 30 21.78 3.16 15.44
CA GLU A 30 22.30 2.37 16.57
C GLU A 30 23.59 1.65 16.20
N ILE A 31 23.66 1.05 15.01
CA ILE A 31 24.87 0.39 14.48
C ILE A 31 26.03 1.39 14.35
N ASN A 32 25.77 2.58 13.81
CA ASN A 32 26.77 3.65 13.68
C ASN A 32 27.27 4.14 15.05
N ASN A 33 26.37 4.29 16.02
CA ASN A 33 26.70 4.75 17.37
C ASN A 33 27.50 3.68 18.15
N ALA A 34 27.14 2.41 18.02
CA ALA A 34 27.85 1.30 18.62
C ALA A 34 29.28 1.18 18.09
N PHE A 35 29.46 1.26 16.77
CA PHE A 35 30.77 1.27 16.12
C PHE A 35 31.63 2.43 16.63
N ARG A 36 31.11 3.67 16.62
CA ARG A 36 31.83 4.86 17.14
C ARG A 36 32.30 4.70 18.58
N ARG A 37 31.50 4.05 19.44
CA ARG A 37 31.85 3.78 20.84
C ARG A 37 32.97 2.75 20.93
N LEU A 38 32.85 1.62 20.24
CA LEU A 38 33.81 0.52 20.29
C LEU A 38 35.14 0.85 19.60
N SER A 39 35.11 1.57 18.46
CA SER A 39 36.31 2.05 17.78
C SER A 39 37.17 2.97 18.66
N LYS A 40 36.55 3.78 19.53
CA LYS A 40 37.29 4.63 20.49
C LYS A 40 37.96 3.84 21.61
N ILE A 41 37.50 2.62 21.90
CA ILE A 41 38.02 1.76 22.97
C ILE A 41 39.15 0.89 22.43
N TYR A 42 38.95 0.31 21.24
CA TYR A 42 39.89 -0.63 20.60
C TYR A 42 40.82 0.04 19.57
N HIS A 43 40.99 1.36 19.59
CA HIS A 43 41.94 2.04 18.70
C HIS A 43 43.39 1.67 19.05
N PRO A 44 44.24 1.27 18.08
CA PRO A 44 45.61 0.81 18.35
C PRO A 44 46.49 1.86 19.04
N ASP A 45 46.24 3.16 18.81
CA ASP A 45 47.00 4.26 19.45
C ASP A 45 46.74 4.42 20.96
N LYS A 46 45.69 3.79 21.51
CA LYS A 46 45.39 3.88 22.95
C LYS A 46 46.11 2.83 23.80
N HIS A 47 46.77 1.85 23.18
CA HIS A 47 47.39 0.73 23.88
C HIS A 47 48.91 0.82 23.75
N GLN A 48 49.60 1.03 24.89
CA GLN A 48 51.06 1.19 24.94
C GLN A 48 51.81 -0.15 24.93
N ASP A 49 51.20 -1.22 25.46
CA ASP A 49 51.80 -2.56 25.48
C ASP A 49 51.73 -3.22 24.10
N ALA A 50 52.85 -3.73 23.60
CA ALA A 50 52.93 -4.37 22.28
C ALA A 50 51.96 -5.55 22.10
N ALA A 51 51.70 -6.32 23.18
CA ALA A 51 50.74 -7.43 23.16
C ALA A 51 49.28 -6.95 23.09
N LYS A 52 48.91 -5.89 23.81
CA LYS A 52 47.56 -5.32 23.80
C LYS A 52 47.26 -4.53 22.53
N LYS A 53 48.30 -3.96 21.92
CA LYS A 53 48.18 -3.26 20.64
C LYS A 53 47.76 -4.19 19.52
N ARG A 54 48.36 -5.39 19.44
CA ARG A 54 47.99 -6.42 18.45
C ARG A 54 46.55 -6.90 18.64
N SER A 55 46.15 -7.23 19.86
CA SER A 55 44.78 -7.69 20.11
C SER A 55 43.73 -6.60 19.86
N ALA A 56 44.04 -5.34 20.16
CA ALA A 56 43.18 -4.20 19.84
C ALA A 56 43.03 -4.00 18.33
N GLU A 57 44.11 -4.16 17.56
CA GLU A 57 44.10 -4.07 16.09
C GLU A 57 43.24 -5.16 15.44
N ASP A 58 43.33 -6.41 15.91
CA ASP A 58 42.51 -7.52 15.42
C ASP A 58 41.01 -7.27 15.66
N VAL A 59 40.63 -6.86 16.88
CA VAL A 59 39.24 -6.52 17.23
C VAL A 59 38.76 -5.32 16.43
N PHE A 60 39.60 -4.31 16.24
CA PHE A 60 39.26 -3.13 15.45
C PHE A 60 38.96 -3.46 13.99
N ASN A 61 39.74 -4.34 13.38
CA ASN A 61 39.52 -4.80 12.01
C ASN A 61 38.20 -5.59 11.89
N LYS A 62 37.90 -6.46 12.86
CA LYS A 62 36.61 -7.18 12.92
C LYS A 62 35.42 -6.22 13.06
N LEU A 63 35.51 -5.22 13.95
CA LEU A 63 34.48 -4.18 14.12
C LEU A 63 34.27 -3.36 12.84
N LYS A 64 35.34 -3.04 12.13
CA LYS A 64 35.27 -2.31 10.85
C LYS A 64 34.55 -3.13 9.78
N LYS A 65 34.89 -4.42 9.66
CA LYS A 65 34.23 -5.37 8.74
C LYS A 65 32.73 -5.49 9.07
N ALA A 66 32.39 -5.66 10.35
CA ALA A 66 31.00 -5.74 10.81
C ALA A 66 30.21 -4.46 10.48
N HIS A 67 30.80 -3.29 10.71
CA HIS A 67 30.17 -2.00 10.40
C HIS A 67 29.95 -1.80 8.90
N GLU A 68 30.93 -2.15 8.05
CA GLU A 68 30.80 -2.06 6.59
C GLU A 68 29.65 -2.91 6.06
N ILE A 69 29.49 -4.13 6.59
CA ILE A 69 28.46 -5.07 6.14
C ILE A 69 27.08 -4.69 6.68
N LEU A 70 26.96 -4.32 7.97
CA LEU A 70 25.67 -4.00 8.58
C LEU A 70 25.17 -2.58 8.28
N SER A 71 26.05 -1.66 7.87
CA SER A 71 25.65 -0.29 7.49
C SER A 71 25.04 -0.23 6.08
N ASP A 72 25.50 -1.07 5.15
CA ASP A 72 24.90 -1.21 3.82
C ASP A 72 23.66 -2.11 3.89
N LYS A 73 22.49 -1.53 3.57
CA LYS A 73 21.21 -2.24 3.58
C LYS A 73 21.21 -3.50 2.71
N HIS A 74 21.90 -3.47 1.56
CA HIS A 74 21.97 -4.61 0.66
C HIS A 74 22.81 -5.74 1.26
N ARG A 75 24.03 -5.42 1.70
CA ARG A 75 24.97 -6.40 2.30
C ARG A 75 24.44 -6.97 3.62
N ARG A 76 23.80 -6.14 4.44
CA ARG A 76 23.11 -6.57 5.66
C ARG A 76 22.06 -7.63 5.36
N THR A 77 21.25 -7.42 4.32
CA THR A 77 20.20 -8.38 3.99
C THR A 77 20.76 -9.71 3.47
N ILE A 78 21.88 -9.67 2.71
CA ILE A 78 22.60 -10.89 2.29
C ILE A 78 23.13 -11.64 3.52
N TYR A 79 23.77 -10.92 4.44
CA TYR A 79 24.30 -11.47 5.69
C TYR A 79 23.20 -12.08 6.58
N ASP A 80 22.07 -11.39 6.73
CA ASP A 80 20.94 -11.87 7.53
C ASP A 80 20.32 -13.15 6.94
N THR A 81 20.37 -13.32 5.61
CA THR A 81 19.76 -14.46 4.92
C THR A 81 20.70 -15.68 4.81
N TYR A 82 21.97 -15.44 4.51
CA TYR A 82 22.94 -16.47 4.12
C TYR A 82 24.20 -16.52 5.00
N GLY A 83 24.32 -15.63 6.00
CA GLY A 83 25.51 -15.51 6.85
C GLY A 83 26.74 -14.99 6.09
N GLU A 84 27.92 -15.16 6.69
CA GLU A 84 29.19 -14.70 6.09
C GLU A 84 29.49 -15.35 4.74
N LYS A 85 29.11 -16.63 4.56
CA LYS A 85 29.25 -17.38 3.30
C LYS A 85 28.50 -16.74 2.12
N GLY A 86 27.40 -16.04 2.39
CA GLY A 86 26.63 -15.31 1.36
C GLY A 86 27.35 -14.08 0.83
N LEU A 87 28.27 -13.51 1.60
CA LEU A 87 29.03 -12.31 1.21
C LEU A 87 30.24 -12.64 0.33
N GLU A 88 30.72 -13.88 0.36
CA GLU A 88 31.83 -14.36 -0.47
C GLU A 88 31.37 -14.78 -1.88
N THR A 89 30.08 -15.02 -2.07
CA THR A 89 29.52 -15.42 -3.36
C THR A 89 29.20 -14.19 -4.21
N GLU A 90 30.02 -13.91 -5.22
CA GLU A 90 29.76 -12.83 -6.18
C GLU A 90 28.46 -13.11 -6.97
N GLY A 91 27.51 -12.16 -6.96
CA GLY A 91 26.28 -12.20 -7.77
C GLY A 91 24.97 -12.52 -7.03
N LEU A 92 24.99 -12.66 -5.70
CA LEU A 92 23.75 -12.76 -4.90
C LEU A 92 23.09 -11.39 -4.75
N GLU A 93 22.07 -11.10 -5.56
CA GLU A 93 21.22 -9.93 -5.38
C GLU A 93 19.97 -10.30 -4.57
N VAL A 94 19.75 -9.64 -3.43
CA VAL A 94 18.53 -9.80 -2.65
C VAL A 94 17.36 -9.15 -3.38
N ILE A 95 16.53 -9.96 -4.01
CA ILE A 95 15.22 -9.56 -4.49
C ILE A 95 14.28 -9.65 -3.28
N SER A 96 13.87 -8.51 -2.71
CA SER A 96 12.79 -8.49 -1.73
C SER A 96 11.52 -8.97 -2.43
N ARG A 97 11.16 -10.24 -2.27
CA ARG A 97 9.87 -10.79 -2.71
C ARG A 97 8.76 -10.18 -1.85
N THR A 98 8.35 -8.95 -2.15
CA THR A 98 7.05 -8.47 -1.72
C THR A 98 6.02 -9.29 -2.47
N LYS A 99 5.48 -10.34 -1.84
CA LYS A 99 4.27 -11.03 -2.32
C LYS A 99 3.15 -10.00 -2.46
N SER A 100 3.08 -9.32 -3.59
CA SER A 100 2.06 -8.33 -3.85
C SER A 100 1.02 -8.96 -4.78
N PRO A 101 -0.29 -8.88 -4.46
CA PRO A 101 -1.36 -9.30 -5.37
C PRO A 101 -1.33 -8.62 -6.76
N ALA A 102 -0.45 -7.63 -6.95
CA ALA A 102 -0.21 -6.95 -8.22
C ALA A 102 0.50 -7.81 -9.28
N GLU A 103 1.08 -8.96 -8.91
CA GLU A 103 1.89 -9.80 -9.81
C GLU A 103 1.07 -10.73 -10.70
N ILE A 104 -0.17 -11.06 -10.32
CA ILE A 104 -1.07 -11.93 -11.10
C ILE A 104 -2.08 -11.05 -11.83
N ILE A 105 -1.88 -10.88 -13.13
CA ILE A 105 -2.80 -10.11 -13.98
C ILE A 105 -3.72 -11.09 -14.69
N GLY A 106 -5.03 -10.85 -14.59
CA GLY A 106 -6.04 -11.72 -15.19
C GLY A 106 -7.12 -10.93 -15.92
N THR A 107 -7.59 -11.45 -17.04
CA THR A 107 -8.81 -10.98 -17.71
C THR A 107 -9.70 -12.17 -18.02
N VAL A 108 -10.93 -12.14 -17.50
CA VAL A 108 -11.96 -13.12 -17.81
C VAL A 108 -13.04 -12.39 -18.60
N SER A 109 -13.36 -12.88 -19.79
CA SER A 109 -14.45 -12.37 -20.61
C SER A 109 -15.48 -13.47 -20.83
N VAL A 110 -16.76 -13.15 -20.64
CA VAL A 110 -17.89 -14.06 -20.91
C VAL A 110 -18.88 -13.32 -21.79
N GLY A 111 -18.84 -13.61 -23.09
CA GLY A 111 -19.77 -13.06 -24.07
C GLY A 111 -21.14 -13.71 -23.95
N ILE A 112 -22.16 -12.87 -23.88
CA ILE A 112 -23.55 -13.29 -23.72
C ILE A 112 -24.29 -12.83 -24.97
N ASN A 113 -25.01 -13.75 -25.62
CA ASN A 113 -25.92 -13.43 -26.70
C ASN A 113 -27.35 -13.36 -26.14
N ALA A 114 -28.01 -12.24 -26.37
CA ALA A 114 -29.36 -11.94 -25.90
C ALA A 114 -30.17 -11.25 -27.02
N THR A 115 -29.82 -11.49 -28.28
CA THR A 115 -30.50 -10.98 -29.48
C THR A 115 -31.97 -11.40 -29.52
N ASP A 116 -32.26 -12.64 -29.15
CA ASP A 116 -33.62 -13.21 -29.11
C ASP A 116 -34.58 -12.46 -28.17
N LEU A 117 -34.07 -11.61 -27.27
CA LEU A 117 -34.92 -10.79 -26.40
C LEU A 117 -35.46 -9.53 -27.10
N PHE A 118 -34.81 -9.08 -28.17
CA PHE A 118 -35.11 -7.81 -28.84
C PHE A 118 -35.41 -7.97 -30.33
N GLU A 119 -35.03 -9.09 -30.93
CA GLU A 119 -35.35 -9.44 -32.31
C GLU A 119 -36.48 -10.48 -32.33
N ASP A 120 -37.57 -10.11 -32.97
CA ASP A 120 -38.68 -11.01 -33.23
C ASP A 120 -38.36 -11.77 -34.52
N TYR A 121 -37.81 -12.98 -34.38
CA TYR A 121 -37.72 -13.93 -35.48
C TYR A 121 -39.12 -14.52 -35.68
N GLY A 122 -40.01 -13.73 -36.28
CA GLY A 122 -41.36 -14.18 -36.64
C GLY A 122 -41.24 -15.46 -37.46
N GLY A 123 -41.67 -16.58 -36.89
CA GLY A 123 -41.83 -17.82 -37.62
C GLY A 123 -43.06 -17.69 -38.52
N ASP A 124 -42.85 -17.74 -39.84
CA ASP A 124 -43.89 -18.01 -40.83
C ASP A 124 -44.34 -19.50 -40.78
N ASP A 125 -44.45 -20.08 -39.58
CA ASP A 125 -45.01 -21.42 -39.37
C ASP A 125 -46.36 -21.29 -38.65
N ASP A 126 -47.40 -21.69 -39.38
CA ASP A 126 -48.83 -21.69 -39.08
C ASP A 126 -49.24 -22.66 -37.94
N ASP A 127 -48.43 -22.76 -36.88
CA ASP A 127 -48.71 -23.61 -35.72
C ASP A 127 -48.58 -22.76 -34.44
N GLY A 128 -49.72 -22.32 -33.90
CA GLY A 128 -49.88 -21.37 -32.80
C GLY A 128 -49.35 -21.77 -31.41
N TYR A 129 -48.12 -22.27 -31.31
CA TYR A 129 -47.37 -22.37 -30.06
C TYR A 129 -46.36 -21.22 -29.97
N TYR A 130 -46.77 -20.13 -29.33
CA TYR A 130 -45.87 -19.10 -28.81
C TYR A 130 -44.77 -19.78 -27.97
N THR A 131 -43.52 -19.79 -28.44
CA THR A 131 -42.35 -20.04 -27.58
C THR A 131 -41.98 -18.72 -26.89
N PRO A 132 -42.39 -18.47 -25.64
CA PRO A 132 -42.39 -17.12 -25.06
C PRO A 132 -41.08 -16.75 -24.36
N THR A 133 -40.00 -17.47 -24.60
CA THR A 133 -38.75 -17.27 -23.85
C THR A 133 -37.59 -17.11 -24.82
N GLY A 134 -37.30 -15.87 -25.22
CA GLY A 134 -36.05 -15.54 -25.89
C GLY A 134 -34.88 -16.12 -25.11
N SER A 135 -33.99 -16.82 -25.81
CA SER A 135 -32.91 -17.56 -25.18
C SER A 135 -31.73 -16.62 -24.91
N VAL A 136 -31.15 -16.72 -23.71
CA VAL A 136 -29.89 -16.04 -23.39
C VAL A 136 -28.81 -17.11 -23.33
N GLU A 137 -27.87 -17.04 -24.25
CA GLU A 137 -26.81 -18.03 -24.38
C GLU A 137 -25.42 -17.42 -24.14
N ILE A 138 -24.47 -18.26 -23.76
CA ILE A 138 -23.06 -17.86 -23.66
C ILE A 138 -22.43 -18.08 -25.03
N SER A 139 -22.15 -16.99 -25.76
CA SER A 139 -21.57 -17.06 -27.12
C SER A 139 -20.08 -17.39 -27.10
N ASN A 140 -19.33 -16.81 -26.16
CA ASN A 140 -17.92 -17.09 -26.01
C ASN A 140 -17.43 -16.89 -24.58
N MET A 141 -16.31 -17.51 -24.26
CA MET A 141 -15.57 -17.27 -23.04
C MET A 141 -14.09 -17.12 -23.38
N SER A 142 -13.41 -16.16 -22.77
CA SER A 142 -11.95 -16.05 -22.89
C SER A 142 -11.33 -15.72 -21.55
N ILE A 143 -10.31 -16.48 -21.16
CA ILE A 143 -9.53 -16.26 -19.96
C ILE A 143 -8.09 -15.98 -20.39
N PHE A 144 -7.55 -14.86 -19.95
CA PHE A 144 -6.13 -14.54 -20.06
C PHE A 144 -5.58 -14.41 -18.65
N GLN A 145 -4.46 -15.05 -18.37
CA GLN A 145 -3.77 -14.90 -17.09
C GLN A 145 -2.27 -14.86 -17.32
N SER A 146 -1.57 -13.98 -16.61
CA SER A 146 -0.12 -13.88 -16.63
C SER A 146 0.44 -13.56 -15.25
N VAL A 147 1.64 -14.05 -14.99
CA VAL A 147 2.43 -13.79 -13.78
C VAL A 147 3.79 -13.27 -14.19
N GLU A 148 4.20 -12.13 -13.62
CA GLU A 148 5.55 -11.60 -13.80
C GLU A 148 6.47 -12.09 -12.67
N CYS A 149 7.55 -12.76 -13.06
CA CYS A 149 8.57 -13.34 -12.17
C CYS A 149 9.91 -12.63 -12.42
N PRO A 150 10.26 -11.57 -11.64
CA PRO A 150 11.58 -10.97 -11.72
C PRO A 150 12.63 -11.96 -11.21
N LEU A 151 13.58 -12.34 -12.07
CA LEU A 151 14.67 -13.27 -11.73
C LEU A 151 15.94 -12.55 -11.28
N THR A 152 16.25 -11.41 -11.91
CA THR A 152 17.36 -10.52 -11.57
C THR A 152 16.91 -9.06 -11.70
N VAL A 153 17.74 -8.08 -11.35
CA VAL A 153 17.44 -6.65 -11.59
C VAL A 153 17.22 -6.35 -13.08
N LYS A 154 17.80 -7.14 -13.99
CA LYS A 154 17.68 -6.94 -15.45
C LYS A 154 16.75 -7.93 -16.13
N ASP A 155 16.59 -9.14 -15.60
CA ASP A 155 15.86 -10.23 -16.24
C ASP A 155 14.53 -10.51 -15.53
N THR A 156 13.44 -10.48 -16.29
CA THR A 156 12.10 -10.84 -15.84
C THR A 156 11.56 -11.93 -16.76
N VAL A 157 10.98 -12.97 -16.17
CA VAL A 157 10.23 -14.00 -16.91
C VAL A 157 8.75 -13.77 -16.67
N ILE A 158 7.96 -13.71 -17.73
CA ILE A 158 6.51 -13.60 -17.68
C ILE A 158 5.95 -14.90 -18.20
N ILE A 159 5.13 -15.55 -17.38
CA ILE A 159 4.46 -16.81 -17.75
C ILE A 159 2.97 -16.53 -17.78
N GLY A 160 2.32 -16.92 -18.86
CA GLY A 160 0.88 -16.75 -18.98
C GLY A 160 0.23 -17.75 -19.90
N GLY A 161 -1.07 -17.62 -20.02
CA GLY A 161 -1.85 -18.40 -20.95
C GLY A 161 -3.11 -17.66 -21.33
N ASN A 162 -3.56 -17.91 -22.54
CA ASN A 162 -4.89 -17.55 -23.00
C ASN A 162 -5.67 -18.81 -23.31
N LEU A 163 -6.92 -18.85 -22.90
CA LEU A 163 -7.90 -19.87 -23.25
C LEU A 163 -9.12 -19.16 -23.81
N GLN A 164 -9.61 -19.60 -24.95
CA GLN A 164 -10.81 -19.08 -25.59
C GLN A 164 -11.69 -20.24 -26.03
N ALA A 165 -12.95 -20.21 -25.62
CA ALA A 165 -13.99 -21.12 -26.08
C ALA A 165 -15.06 -20.31 -26.82
N ARG A 166 -15.45 -20.78 -28.01
CA ARG A 166 -16.55 -20.19 -28.81
C ARG A 166 -17.25 -21.29 -29.58
N ASN A 167 -18.58 -21.33 -29.49
CA ASN A 167 -19.44 -22.24 -30.26
C ASN A 167 -18.96 -23.72 -30.20
N GLY A 168 -18.67 -24.22 -29.00
CA GLY A 168 -18.19 -25.60 -28.80
C GLY A 168 -16.73 -25.87 -29.19
N THR A 169 -16.03 -24.91 -29.81
CA THR A 169 -14.60 -25.02 -30.10
C THR A 169 -13.77 -24.27 -29.07
N GLY A 170 -12.83 -24.98 -28.44
CA GLY A 170 -11.85 -24.43 -27.51
C GLY A 170 -10.50 -24.27 -28.19
N SER A 171 -9.80 -23.18 -27.89
CA SER A 171 -8.45 -22.91 -28.33
C SER A 171 -7.68 -22.29 -27.17
N GLY A 172 -6.38 -22.54 -27.08
CA GLY A 172 -5.58 -21.95 -26.02
C GLY A 172 -4.11 -21.94 -26.38
N ALA A 173 -3.38 -21.00 -25.82
CA ALA A 173 -1.93 -20.98 -25.91
C ALA A 173 -1.32 -20.66 -24.55
N PHE A 174 -0.18 -21.28 -24.31
CA PHE A 174 0.74 -20.95 -23.26
C PHE A 174 1.77 -19.96 -23.79
N LEU A 175 2.13 -18.98 -22.98
CA LEU A 175 3.03 -17.88 -23.31
C LEU A 175 4.16 -17.86 -22.27
N ALA A 176 5.39 -17.89 -22.75
CA ALA A 176 6.58 -17.67 -21.93
C ALA A 176 7.41 -16.56 -22.55
N THR A 177 7.56 -15.46 -21.81
CA THR A 177 8.30 -14.28 -22.25
C THR A 177 9.50 -14.07 -21.33
N TRP A 178 10.68 -13.95 -21.92
CA TRP A 178 11.87 -13.47 -21.23
C TRP A 178 12.12 -12.02 -21.63
N ARG A 179 12.08 -11.12 -20.64
CA ARG A 179 12.36 -9.70 -20.77
C ARG A 179 13.70 -9.38 -20.13
N ARG A 180 14.59 -8.73 -20.87
CA ARG A 180 15.88 -8.24 -20.38
C ARG A 180 16.02 -6.74 -20.57
N LEU A 181 16.34 -6.03 -19.49
CA LEU A 181 16.81 -4.66 -19.54
C LEU A 181 18.21 -4.63 -20.17
N THR A 182 18.31 -4.10 -21.38
CA THR A 182 19.58 -4.03 -22.14
C THR A 182 20.37 -2.77 -21.78
N SER A 183 19.68 -1.68 -21.41
CA SER A 183 20.27 -0.45 -20.87
C SER A 183 19.28 0.31 -19.99
N ASP A 184 19.72 1.44 -19.43
CA ASP A 184 18.86 2.43 -18.75
C ASP A 184 17.74 2.99 -19.64
N LYS A 185 17.89 2.88 -20.95
CA LYS A 185 17.01 3.45 -21.99
C LYS A 185 16.32 2.40 -22.84
N GLY A 186 16.48 1.11 -22.55
CA GLY A 186 16.02 0.07 -23.46
C GLY A 186 15.89 -1.31 -22.86
N TRP A 187 15.01 -2.10 -23.46
CA TRP A 187 14.80 -3.49 -23.11
C TRP A 187 14.47 -4.33 -24.34
N MET A 188 14.66 -5.63 -24.20
CA MET A 188 14.34 -6.63 -25.21
C MET A 188 13.50 -7.74 -24.58
N GLU A 189 12.49 -8.20 -25.31
CA GLU A 189 11.58 -9.28 -24.95
C GLU A 189 11.67 -10.36 -26.01
N VAL A 190 11.85 -11.61 -25.57
CA VAL A 190 11.69 -12.80 -26.40
C VAL A 190 10.48 -13.56 -25.87
N GLU A 191 9.45 -13.71 -26.67
CA GLU A 191 8.24 -14.45 -26.33
C GLU A 191 8.16 -15.73 -27.14
N THR A 192 7.80 -16.81 -26.46
CA THR A 192 7.51 -18.10 -27.06
C THR A 192 6.09 -18.50 -26.70
N ALA A 193 5.34 -18.96 -27.69
CA ALA A 193 3.95 -19.34 -27.56
C ALA A 193 3.75 -20.78 -28.07
N ALA A 194 2.97 -21.58 -27.34
CA ALA A 194 2.64 -22.95 -27.73
C ALA A 194 1.18 -23.28 -27.44
N GLY A 195 0.49 -23.95 -28.37
CA GLY A 195 -0.92 -24.34 -28.25
C GLY A 195 -1.63 -24.25 -29.60
N ASN A 196 -2.13 -23.06 -29.95
CA ASN A 196 -2.72 -22.76 -31.27
C ASN A 196 -1.70 -22.66 -32.42
N GLY A 197 -0.57 -23.37 -32.31
CA GLY A 197 0.63 -23.19 -33.13
C GLY A 197 1.82 -22.79 -32.27
N LEU A 198 3.02 -22.88 -32.86
CA LEU A 198 4.25 -22.37 -32.25
C LEU A 198 4.47 -20.94 -32.71
N GLY A 199 4.57 -20.02 -31.75
CA GLY A 199 4.88 -18.62 -31.99
C GLY A 199 6.22 -18.27 -31.36
N VAL A 200 7.05 -17.50 -32.08
CA VAL A 200 8.22 -16.84 -31.50
C VAL A 200 8.12 -15.37 -31.85
N SER A 201 8.24 -14.49 -30.86
CA SER A 201 8.37 -13.07 -31.10
C SER A 201 9.59 -12.47 -30.42
N LEU A 202 10.21 -11.53 -31.11
CA LEU A 202 11.29 -10.71 -30.60
C LEU A 202 10.82 -9.27 -30.62
N LYS A 203 10.82 -8.61 -29.47
CA LYS A 203 10.37 -7.23 -29.31
C LYS A 203 11.46 -6.42 -28.62
N GLY A 204 11.72 -5.23 -29.13
CA GLY A 204 12.71 -4.31 -28.60
C GLY A 204 12.09 -2.96 -28.34
N PHE A 205 12.43 -2.35 -27.21
CA PHE A 205 12.09 -0.98 -26.87
C PHE A 205 13.36 -0.17 -26.69
N ARG A 206 13.33 1.08 -27.16
CA ARG A 206 14.41 2.02 -26.92
C ARG A 206 13.90 3.45 -26.85
N GLN A 207 14.34 4.17 -25.82
CA GLN A 207 14.25 5.62 -25.75
C GLN A 207 15.36 6.23 -26.63
N ILE A 208 14.97 6.87 -27.73
CA ILE A 208 15.87 7.43 -28.74
C ILE A 208 16.33 8.83 -28.30
N THR A 209 15.41 9.65 -27.82
CA THR A 209 15.68 10.97 -27.23
C THR A 209 14.84 11.17 -25.97
N ARG A 210 15.03 12.28 -25.24
CA ARG A 210 14.21 12.60 -24.05
C ARG A 210 12.70 12.65 -24.35
N ARG A 211 12.31 12.95 -25.59
CA ARG A 211 10.90 13.08 -26.02
C ARG A 211 10.47 12.00 -27.02
N CYS A 212 11.37 11.12 -27.46
CA CYS A 212 11.08 10.15 -28.50
C CYS A 212 11.49 8.74 -28.06
N TYR A 213 10.59 7.78 -28.21
CA TYR A 213 10.87 6.38 -27.98
C TYR A 213 10.21 5.52 -29.05
N GLY A 214 10.78 4.34 -29.27
CA GLY A 214 10.30 3.41 -30.26
C GLY A 214 10.21 1.99 -29.72
N THR A 215 9.36 1.20 -30.37
CA THR A 215 9.27 -0.24 -30.16
C THR A 215 9.23 -0.91 -31.52
N SER A 216 10.01 -1.98 -31.69
CA SER A 216 9.93 -2.86 -32.85
C SER A 216 9.65 -4.27 -32.39
N ALA A 217 8.88 -5.01 -33.15
CA ALA A 217 8.56 -6.41 -32.89
C ALA A 217 8.56 -7.20 -34.20
N VAL A 218 9.14 -8.39 -34.15
CA VAL A 218 9.07 -9.41 -35.20
C VAL A 218 8.36 -10.60 -34.59
N VAL A 219 7.30 -11.08 -35.24
CA VAL A 219 6.51 -12.23 -34.80
C VAL A 219 6.55 -13.27 -35.91
N LEU A 220 6.89 -14.50 -35.56
CA LEU A 220 6.83 -15.67 -36.42
C LEU A 220 5.79 -16.63 -35.82
N HIS A 221 4.66 -16.80 -36.51
CA HIS A 221 3.62 -17.73 -36.07
C HIS A 221 3.51 -18.92 -37.02
N SER A 222 3.71 -20.12 -36.50
CA SER A 222 3.51 -21.37 -37.24
C SER A 222 2.03 -21.70 -37.30
N THR A 223 1.48 -21.80 -38.51
CA THR A 223 0.12 -22.27 -38.76
C THR A 223 0.17 -23.55 -39.58
N PRO A 224 -0.91 -24.36 -39.64
CA PRO A 224 -0.96 -25.52 -40.53
C PRO A 224 -0.69 -25.21 -42.01
N LYS A 225 -0.85 -23.95 -42.43
CA LYS A 225 -0.58 -23.46 -43.78
C LYS A 225 0.84 -22.90 -43.97
N GLY A 226 1.71 -23.01 -42.95
CA GLY A 226 3.08 -22.51 -42.96
C GLY A 226 3.35 -21.40 -41.94
N ILE A 227 4.57 -20.89 -41.96
CA ILE A 227 5.06 -19.82 -41.07
C ILE A 227 4.60 -18.46 -41.61
N ARG A 228 3.98 -17.66 -40.74
CA ARG A 228 3.53 -16.30 -41.07
C ARG A 228 4.38 -15.28 -40.33
N PRO A 229 5.28 -14.56 -41.03
CA PRO A 229 6.02 -13.45 -40.44
C PRO A 229 5.13 -12.20 -40.35
N ALA A 230 5.28 -11.47 -39.26
CA ALA A 230 4.71 -10.15 -39.07
C ALA A 230 5.73 -9.22 -38.41
N LEU A 231 5.76 -7.97 -38.83
CA LEU A 231 6.60 -6.92 -38.29
C LEU A 231 5.70 -5.80 -37.76
N SER A 232 5.95 -5.33 -36.54
CA SER A 232 5.30 -4.16 -35.97
C SER A 232 6.36 -3.18 -35.52
N ALA A 233 6.30 -1.94 -36.01
CA ALA A 233 7.17 -0.85 -35.60
C ALA A 233 6.34 0.32 -35.10
N MET A 234 6.67 0.86 -33.94
CA MET A 234 6.00 1.98 -33.32
C MET A 234 7.03 3.05 -32.99
N LEU A 235 6.72 4.30 -33.33
CA LEU A 235 7.46 5.47 -32.91
C LEU A 235 6.51 6.41 -32.17
N ALA A 236 6.89 6.87 -30.99
CA ALA A 236 6.14 7.83 -30.21
C ALA A 236 6.98 9.06 -29.90
N TYR A 237 6.34 10.23 -30.02
CA TYR A 237 6.95 11.52 -29.74
C TYR A 237 6.08 12.31 -28.77
N GLN A 238 6.68 12.78 -27.69
CA GLN A 238 6.06 13.62 -26.68
C GLN A 238 6.26 15.09 -27.06
N PHE A 239 5.22 15.72 -27.59
CA PHE A 239 5.24 17.13 -27.99
C PHE A 239 5.27 18.03 -26.77
N ASP A 240 4.45 17.70 -25.77
CA ASP A 240 4.35 18.40 -24.49
C ASP A 240 4.07 17.39 -23.35
N ARG A 241 4.03 17.85 -22.10
CA ARG A 241 3.70 17.01 -20.92
C ARG A 241 2.36 16.31 -21.07
N GLU A 242 1.39 16.96 -21.72
CA GLU A 242 0.02 16.45 -21.88
C GLU A 242 -0.27 15.84 -23.25
N VAL A 243 0.58 16.07 -24.27
CA VAL A 243 0.32 15.66 -25.66
C VAL A 243 1.41 14.73 -26.18
N GLN A 244 0.99 13.57 -26.68
CA GLN A 244 1.85 12.57 -27.29
C GLN A 244 1.31 12.14 -28.65
N GLY A 245 2.18 12.15 -29.66
CA GLY A 245 1.93 11.51 -30.96
C GLY A 245 2.50 10.11 -31.01
N ARG A 246 1.81 9.20 -31.70
CA ARG A 246 2.27 7.83 -31.94
C ARG A 246 1.97 7.43 -33.38
N ILE A 247 2.94 6.82 -34.05
CA ILE A 247 2.79 6.19 -35.35
C ILE A 247 3.14 4.71 -35.18
N THR A 248 2.25 3.82 -35.60
CA THR A 248 2.42 2.37 -35.55
C THR A 248 2.25 1.81 -36.95
N TYR A 249 3.28 1.13 -37.44
CA TYR A 249 3.29 0.42 -38.71
C TYR A 249 3.27 -1.08 -38.44
N ASN A 250 2.23 -1.76 -38.93
CA ASN A 250 2.13 -3.22 -38.89
C ASN A 250 2.27 -3.74 -40.33
N ALA A 251 3.40 -4.39 -40.61
CA ALA A 251 3.67 -5.11 -41.85
C ALA A 251 3.33 -6.59 -41.66
N GLY A 252 2.22 -7.04 -42.24
CA GLY A 252 1.69 -8.40 -42.11
C GLY A 252 0.37 -8.54 -42.87
N PHE A 253 -0.38 -9.62 -42.69
CA PHE A 253 -1.73 -9.72 -43.26
C PHE A 253 -2.76 -9.70 -42.13
N PRO A 254 -3.51 -8.59 -41.94
CA PRO A 254 -3.55 -7.37 -42.75
C PRO A 254 -2.50 -6.31 -42.36
N SER A 255 -1.95 -5.60 -43.36
CA SER A 255 -1.03 -4.48 -43.16
C SER A 255 -1.81 -3.21 -42.84
N CYS A 256 -1.33 -2.42 -41.87
CA CYS A 256 -1.92 -1.14 -41.53
C CYS A 256 -0.92 -0.15 -40.93
N VAL A 257 -1.20 1.13 -41.12
CA VAL A 257 -0.56 2.25 -40.42
C VAL A 257 -1.58 2.90 -39.51
N ASN A 258 -1.23 3.12 -38.24
CA ASN A 258 -2.07 3.81 -37.27
C ASN A 258 -1.32 5.04 -36.74
N THR A 259 -1.89 6.22 -36.97
CA THR A 259 -1.39 7.50 -36.44
C THR A 259 -2.35 7.96 -35.36
N ALA A 260 -1.86 8.12 -34.13
CA ALA A 260 -2.64 8.52 -32.99
C ALA A 260 -2.06 9.77 -32.31
N LEU A 261 -2.94 10.70 -31.94
CA LEU A 261 -2.64 11.84 -31.08
C LEU A 261 -3.37 11.63 -29.74
N ILE A 262 -2.60 11.56 -28.67
CA ILE A 262 -3.07 11.28 -27.31
C ILE A 262 -2.89 12.55 -26.50
N TYR A 263 -3.99 13.08 -25.98
CA TYR A 263 -4.01 14.15 -24.99
C TYR A 263 -4.40 13.56 -23.64
N SER A 264 -3.60 13.79 -22.60
CA SER A 264 -3.90 13.27 -21.27
C SER A 264 -3.50 14.26 -20.19
N ASN A 265 -4.49 14.65 -19.40
CA ASN A 265 -4.37 15.48 -18.22
C ASN A 265 -5.00 14.76 -17.00
N GLN A 266 -5.00 15.39 -15.84
CA GLN A 266 -5.57 14.91 -14.59
C GLN A 266 -7.07 14.60 -14.71
N ASN A 267 -7.82 15.45 -15.41
CA ASN A 267 -9.28 15.35 -15.54
C ASN A 267 -9.75 14.89 -16.92
N HIS A 268 -8.89 14.95 -17.93
CA HIS A 268 -9.28 14.72 -19.32
C HIS A 268 -8.32 13.76 -19.99
N HIS A 269 -8.85 12.87 -20.82
CA HIS A 269 -8.05 11.99 -21.65
C HIS A 269 -8.75 11.85 -22.99
N ALA A 270 -8.08 12.26 -24.08
CA ALA A 270 -8.61 12.19 -25.43
C ALA A 270 -7.61 11.48 -26.34
N VAL A 271 -8.12 10.64 -27.23
CA VAL A 271 -7.30 9.97 -28.26
C VAL A 271 -8.00 10.14 -29.59
N LEU A 272 -7.31 10.80 -30.52
CA LEU A 272 -7.67 10.84 -31.93
C LEU A 272 -6.76 9.87 -32.68
N SER A 273 -7.29 8.93 -33.43
CA SER A 273 -6.48 8.02 -34.24
C SER A 273 -7.04 7.82 -35.64
N LEU A 274 -6.13 7.79 -36.61
CA LEU A 274 -6.36 7.47 -38.00
C LEU A 274 -5.62 6.17 -38.32
N GLN A 275 -6.37 5.12 -38.59
CA GLN A 275 -5.83 3.85 -39.08
C GLN A 275 -6.12 3.72 -40.57
N VAL A 276 -5.07 3.49 -41.36
CA VAL A 276 -5.15 3.22 -42.79
C VAL A 276 -4.59 1.83 -43.01
N GLY A 277 -5.44 0.91 -43.47
CA GLY A 277 -5.08 -0.48 -43.72
C GLY A 277 -5.94 -1.08 -44.81
N VAL A 278 -5.42 -2.14 -45.45
CA VAL A 278 -6.02 -2.74 -46.65
C VAL A 278 -7.45 -3.22 -46.41
N THR A 279 -7.73 -3.79 -45.24
CA THR A 279 -9.05 -4.33 -44.87
C THR A 279 -9.73 -3.54 -43.75
N ASN A 280 -9.00 -2.65 -43.08
CA ASN A 280 -9.49 -1.96 -41.88
C ASN A 280 -8.92 -0.54 -41.83
N SER A 281 -9.67 0.40 -42.40
CA SER A 281 -9.37 1.83 -42.36
C SER A 281 -10.46 2.57 -41.61
N PHE A 282 -10.08 3.35 -40.59
CA PHE A 282 -11.02 4.12 -39.78
C PHE A 282 -10.37 5.36 -39.15
N VAL A 283 -11.22 6.33 -38.83
CA VAL A 283 -10.92 7.41 -37.90
C VAL A 283 -11.66 7.13 -36.61
N SER A 284 -11.00 7.32 -35.47
CA SER A 284 -11.67 7.24 -34.17
C SER A 284 -11.27 8.37 -33.25
N LEU A 285 -12.27 8.91 -32.54
CA LEU A 285 -12.11 9.87 -31.48
C LEU A 285 -12.65 9.25 -30.20
N SER A 286 -11.83 9.19 -29.15
CA SER A 286 -12.25 8.79 -27.83
C SER A 286 -11.97 9.91 -26.84
N TYR A 287 -12.90 10.13 -25.92
CA TYR A 287 -12.83 11.14 -24.90
C TYR A 287 -13.29 10.55 -23.57
N THR A 288 -12.48 10.72 -22.55
CA THR A 288 -12.74 10.29 -21.18
C THR A 288 -12.59 11.48 -20.25
N ARG A 289 -13.66 11.81 -19.53
CA ARG A 289 -13.63 12.78 -18.44
C ARG A 289 -13.51 12.03 -17.11
N LYS A 290 -12.49 12.34 -16.34
CA LYS A 290 -12.20 11.77 -15.01
C LYS A 290 -12.69 12.76 -13.96
N PHE A 291 -13.49 12.27 -13.02
CA PHE A 291 -13.96 12.99 -11.84
C PHE A 291 -13.20 12.46 -10.63
N GLN A 292 -12.15 13.18 -10.20
CA GLN A 292 -11.26 12.71 -9.14
C GLN A 292 -11.98 12.59 -7.79
N GLU A 293 -12.78 13.57 -7.39
CA GLU A 293 -13.50 13.56 -6.11
C GLU A 293 -14.50 12.40 -5.98
N GLN A 294 -15.10 12.00 -7.09
CA GLN A 294 -16.12 10.93 -7.11
C GLN A 294 -15.56 9.58 -7.54
N GLU A 295 -14.24 9.49 -7.79
CA GLU A 295 -13.54 8.32 -8.34
C GLU A 295 -14.27 7.70 -9.54
N ALA A 296 -14.76 8.56 -10.44
CA ALA A 296 -15.61 8.18 -11.57
C ALA A 296 -15.04 8.65 -12.91
N LYS A 297 -15.42 7.97 -14.00
CA LYS A 297 -14.99 8.28 -15.37
C LYS A 297 -16.18 8.18 -16.32
N LEU A 298 -16.42 9.22 -17.09
CA LEU A 298 -17.35 9.21 -18.21
C LEU A 298 -16.56 9.01 -19.49
N LYS A 299 -16.95 8.05 -20.31
CA LYS A 299 -16.30 7.69 -21.57
C LYS A 299 -17.27 7.91 -22.73
N GLY A 300 -16.77 8.50 -23.80
CA GLY A 300 -17.44 8.58 -25.09
C GLY A 300 -16.42 8.29 -26.18
N ALA A 301 -16.78 7.49 -27.16
CA ALA A 301 -15.93 7.21 -28.31
C ALA A 301 -16.77 7.07 -29.58
N VAL A 302 -16.24 7.57 -30.67
CA VAL A 302 -16.80 7.44 -32.01
C VAL A 302 -15.72 6.87 -32.90
N ARG A 303 -16.05 5.85 -33.68
CA ARG A 303 -15.20 5.30 -34.73
C ARG A 303 -16.01 5.27 -36.01
N VAL A 304 -15.44 5.79 -37.10
CA VAL A 304 -16.04 5.76 -38.43
C VAL A 304 -14.99 5.26 -39.39
N GLY A 305 -15.31 4.22 -40.15
CA GLY A 305 -14.40 3.60 -41.10
C GLY A 305 -15.12 3.01 -42.29
N VAL A 306 -14.32 2.40 -43.16
CA VAL A 306 -14.80 1.78 -44.41
C VAL A 306 -15.78 0.63 -44.12
N THR A 307 -15.57 -0.07 -43.01
CA THR A 307 -16.42 -1.20 -42.58
C THR A 307 -17.66 -0.78 -41.78
N GLY A 308 -17.84 0.53 -41.53
CA GLY A 308 -18.99 1.07 -40.81
C GLY A 308 -18.61 2.00 -39.66
N GLY A 309 -19.59 2.27 -38.79
CA GLY A 309 -19.48 3.24 -37.71
C GLY A 309 -19.84 2.65 -36.36
N MET A 310 -19.20 3.11 -35.30
CA MET A 310 -19.47 2.71 -33.92
C MET A 310 -19.47 3.94 -33.01
N LEU A 311 -20.48 4.03 -32.16
CA LEU A 311 -20.61 4.97 -31.06
C LEU A 311 -20.56 4.17 -29.76
N GLU A 312 -19.64 4.52 -28.86
CA GLU A 312 -19.57 3.97 -27.51
C GLU A 312 -19.75 5.11 -26.52
N TYR A 313 -20.62 4.91 -25.53
CA TYR A 313 -20.69 5.77 -24.36
C TYR A 313 -20.82 4.92 -23.11
N GLY A 314 -20.23 5.37 -22.01
CA GLY A 314 -20.25 4.58 -20.79
C GLY A 314 -19.71 5.31 -19.60
N PHE A 315 -19.91 4.68 -18.45
CA PHE A 315 -19.52 5.21 -17.17
C PHE A 315 -18.76 4.13 -16.38
N GLU A 316 -17.72 4.53 -15.67
CA GLU A 316 -16.93 3.69 -14.78
C GLU A 316 -16.83 4.38 -13.43
N LYS A 317 -17.02 3.63 -12.35
CA LYS A 317 -16.99 4.15 -10.99
C LYS A 317 -16.35 3.16 -10.03
N LYS A 318 -15.50 3.67 -9.16
CA LYS A 318 -14.96 2.92 -8.04
C LYS A 318 -16.05 2.68 -7.01
N ILE A 319 -16.26 1.41 -6.65
CA ILE A 319 -17.28 0.98 -5.69
C ILE A 319 -16.64 0.72 -4.32
N THR A 320 -15.49 0.05 -4.31
CA THR A 320 -14.72 -0.26 -3.10
C THR A 320 -13.26 0.14 -3.31
N GLN A 321 -12.43 0.04 -2.27
CA GLN A 321 -10.99 0.34 -2.39
C GLN A 321 -10.29 -0.50 -3.48
N PHE A 322 -10.79 -1.71 -3.73
CA PHE A 322 -10.18 -2.68 -4.65
C PHE A 322 -11.06 -3.00 -5.86
N SER A 323 -12.22 -2.36 -6.03
CA SER A 323 -13.15 -2.73 -7.09
C SER A 323 -13.76 -1.54 -7.82
N ASN A 324 -13.71 -1.59 -9.15
CA ASN A 324 -14.35 -0.62 -10.04
C ASN A 324 -15.38 -1.34 -10.91
N LEU A 325 -16.53 -0.71 -11.11
CA LEU A 325 -17.57 -1.17 -12.01
C LEU A 325 -17.69 -0.19 -13.16
N GLY A 326 -17.80 -0.70 -14.39
CA GLY A 326 -18.13 0.10 -15.55
C GLY A 326 -19.22 -0.56 -16.39
N ALA A 327 -20.03 0.27 -17.01
CA ALA A 327 -20.99 -0.13 -18.03
C ALA A 327 -20.81 0.80 -19.22
N SER A 328 -20.67 0.23 -20.42
CA SER A 328 -20.67 0.99 -21.67
C SER A 328 -21.60 0.39 -22.70
N MET A 329 -22.35 1.27 -23.35
CA MET A 329 -23.19 0.95 -24.49
C MET A 329 -22.38 1.16 -25.76
N VAL A 330 -22.40 0.17 -26.66
CA VAL A 330 -21.79 0.24 -27.99
C VAL A 330 -22.87 0.05 -29.02
N ILE A 331 -22.97 0.99 -29.94
CA ILE A 331 -23.96 1.02 -31.02
C ILE A 331 -23.19 1.17 -32.31
N GLY A 332 -23.36 0.26 -33.26
CA GLY A 332 -22.64 0.38 -34.52
C GLY A 332 -23.20 -0.47 -35.64
N ILE A 333 -22.72 -0.20 -36.84
CA ILE A 333 -23.01 -0.96 -38.05
C ILE A 333 -21.68 -1.54 -38.53
N PRO A 334 -21.56 -2.85 -38.78
CA PRO A 334 -22.58 -3.90 -38.71
C PRO A 334 -22.72 -4.58 -37.33
N SER A 335 -22.07 -4.07 -36.28
CA SER A 335 -22.02 -4.76 -34.98
C SER A 335 -23.32 -4.78 -34.19
N GLY A 336 -24.32 -3.98 -34.57
CA GLY A 336 -25.55 -3.82 -33.81
C GLY A 336 -25.32 -3.13 -32.46
N VAL A 337 -26.01 -3.64 -31.44
CA VAL A 337 -26.12 -3.03 -30.12
C VAL A 337 -25.55 -3.98 -29.06
N HIS A 338 -24.53 -3.53 -28.33
CA HIS A 338 -23.89 -4.28 -27.25
C HIS A 338 -23.83 -3.49 -25.96
N LEU A 339 -24.10 -4.15 -24.83
CA LEU A 339 -23.82 -3.65 -23.49
C LEU A 339 -22.57 -4.34 -22.95
N LYS A 340 -21.53 -3.57 -22.60
CA LYS A 340 -20.30 -4.06 -21.98
C LYS A 340 -20.30 -3.75 -20.50
N ILE A 341 -20.39 -4.76 -19.66
CA ILE A 341 -20.18 -4.62 -18.21
C ILE A 341 -18.73 -5.01 -17.89
N LYS A 342 -18.01 -4.15 -17.16
CA LYS A 342 -16.63 -4.34 -16.74
C LYS A 342 -16.54 -4.28 -15.23
N VAL A 343 -16.01 -5.32 -14.60
CA VAL A 343 -15.71 -5.34 -13.16
C VAL A 343 -14.21 -5.51 -13.00
N TYR A 344 -13.57 -4.50 -12.44
CA TYR A 344 -12.17 -4.59 -12.02
C TYR A 344 -12.15 -4.98 -10.54
N ARG A 345 -11.40 -6.01 -10.18
CA ARG A 345 -11.18 -6.38 -8.78
C ARG A 345 -9.71 -6.75 -8.58
N GLY A 346 -8.99 -5.91 -7.84
CA GLY A 346 -7.53 -6.02 -7.72
C GLY A 346 -6.87 -6.00 -9.10
N SER A 347 -6.09 -7.03 -9.40
CA SER A 347 -5.36 -7.22 -10.67
C SER A 347 -6.15 -8.01 -11.73
N GLN A 348 -7.43 -8.30 -11.47
CA GLN A 348 -8.29 -9.06 -12.38
C GLN A 348 -9.38 -8.17 -12.99
N THR A 349 -9.63 -8.37 -14.29
CA THR A 349 -10.71 -7.71 -15.03
C THR A 349 -11.72 -8.74 -15.50
N PHE A 350 -12.98 -8.59 -15.10
CA PHE A 350 -14.09 -9.38 -15.62
C PHE A 350 -14.87 -8.54 -16.63
N LEU A 351 -15.07 -9.08 -17.83
CA LEU A 351 -15.74 -8.42 -18.95
C LEU A 351 -16.94 -9.26 -19.39
N PHE A 352 -18.11 -8.65 -19.43
CA PHE A 352 -19.34 -9.27 -19.88
C PHE A 352 -19.90 -8.44 -21.05
N PRO A 353 -19.47 -8.71 -22.30
CA PRO A 353 -20.09 -8.13 -23.47
C PRO A 353 -21.39 -8.88 -23.77
N ILE A 354 -22.50 -8.18 -23.61
CA ILE A 354 -23.87 -8.67 -23.86
C ILE A 354 -24.30 -8.12 -25.21
N HIS A 355 -24.52 -9.00 -26.19
CA HIS A 355 -25.05 -8.67 -27.49
C HIS A 355 -26.57 -8.63 -27.41
N LEU A 356 -27.15 -7.46 -27.64
CA LEU A 356 -28.58 -7.22 -27.44
C LEU A 356 -29.37 -7.23 -28.76
N SER A 357 -28.76 -6.84 -29.88
CA SER A 357 -29.44 -6.77 -31.18
C SER A 357 -28.38 -6.71 -32.28
N GLU A 358 -28.60 -7.39 -33.40
CA GLU A 358 -27.71 -7.35 -34.58
C GLU A 358 -27.90 -6.06 -35.38
N SER A 359 -29.13 -5.54 -35.36
CA SER A 359 -29.49 -4.25 -35.95
C SER A 359 -29.48 -3.12 -34.90
N ILE A 360 -29.49 -1.85 -35.35
CA ILE A 360 -29.65 -0.72 -34.43
C ILE A 360 -31.10 -0.68 -33.95
N CYS A 361 -31.34 -1.24 -32.76
CA CYS A 361 -32.66 -1.29 -32.14
C CYS A 361 -32.77 -0.25 -30.99
N PRO A 362 -33.64 0.78 -31.10
CA PRO A 362 -33.80 1.80 -30.06
C PRO A 362 -34.21 1.25 -28.69
N THR A 363 -35.07 0.24 -28.66
CA THR A 363 -35.52 -0.39 -27.40
C THR A 363 -34.36 -1.07 -26.69
N ALA A 364 -33.52 -1.81 -27.42
CA ALA A 364 -32.29 -2.42 -26.88
C ALA A 364 -31.33 -1.36 -26.30
N ILE A 365 -31.23 -0.18 -26.92
CA ILE A 365 -30.41 0.93 -26.41
C ILE A 365 -30.99 1.51 -25.11
N VAL A 366 -32.30 1.73 -25.06
CA VAL A 366 -32.97 2.27 -23.87
C VAL A 366 -32.88 1.29 -22.70
N TYR A 367 -33.17 0.01 -22.91
CA TYR A 367 -33.06 -0.99 -21.85
C TYR A 367 -31.61 -1.25 -21.46
N GLY A 368 -30.70 -1.35 -22.43
CA GLY A 368 -29.25 -1.52 -22.19
C GLY A 368 -28.62 -0.38 -21.41
N THR A 369 -29.23 0.81 -21.39
CA THR A 369 -28.79 1.94 -20.55
C THR A 369 -29.52 2.06 -19.23
N ALA A 370 -30.85 1.97 -19.23
CA ALA A 370 -31.66 2.18 -18.04
C ALA A 370 -31.48 1.05 -17.00
N ILE A 371 -31.43 -0.22 -17.45
CA ILE A 371 -31.36 -1.39 -16.55
C ILE A 371 -30.06 -1.39 -15.73
N PRO A 372 -28.85 -1.24 -16.31
CA PRO A 372 -27.62 -1.22 -15.52
C PRO A 372 -27.57 -0.06 -14.51
N ILE A 373 -28.14 1.09 -14.85
CA ILE A 373 -28.20 2.25 -13.94
C ILE A 373 -29.15 1.94 -12.77
N ALA A 374 -30.36 1.45 -13.05
CA ALA A 374 -31.32 1.07 -12.01
C ALA A 374 -30.75 -0.04 -11.12
N ALA A 375 -30.18 -1.10 -11.72
CA ALA A 375 -29.54 -2.20 -11.02
C ALA A 375 -28.39 -1.72 -10.13
N TYR A 376 -27.57 -0.76 -10.60
CA TYR A 376 -26.51 -0.17 -9.77
C TYR A 376 -27.08 0.48 -8.51
N PHE A 377 -28.14 1.28 -8.60
CA PHE A 377 -28.72 1.93 -7.42
C PHE A 377 -29.34 0.93 -6.44
N VAL A 378 -30.00 -0.11 -6.96
CA VAL A 378 -30.57 -1.19 -6.15
C VAL A 378 -29.47 -1.97 -5.43
N VAL A 379 -28.46 -2.46 -6.15
CA VAL A 379 -27.32 -3.20 -5.60
C VAL A 379 -26.53 -2.33 -4.63
N LYS A 380 -26.32 -1.05 -4.95
CA LYS A 380 -25.63 -0.13 -4.07
C LYS A 380 -26.36 0.01 -2.73
N LYS A 381 -27.66 0.29 -2.77
CA LYS A 381 -28.44 0.56 -1.55
C LYS A 381 -28.69 -0.69 -0.71
N LEU A 382 -28.90 -1.85 -1.35
CA LEU A 382 -29.24 -3.09 -0.66
C LEU A 382 -28.04 -3.96 -0.25
N ILE A 383 -26.92 -3.88 -0.98
CA ILE A 383 -25.77 -4.78 -0.78
C ILE A 383 -24.51 -4.01 -0.42
N VAL A 384 -24.14 -2.99 -1.21
CA VAL A 384 -22.82 -2.32 -1.06
C VAL A 384 -22.77 -1.43 0.17
N ASP A 385 -23.72 -0.52 0.33
CA ASP A 385 -23.76 0.45 1.43
C ASP A 385 -23.82 -0.24 2.82
N PRO A 386 -24.66 -1.29 3.05
CA PRO A 386 -24.64 -1.99 4.34
C PRO A 386 -23.32 -2.73 4.58
N PHE A 387 -22.74 -3.36 3.56
CA PHE A 387 -21.44 -4.04 3.67
C PHE A 387 -20.31 -3.07 4.03
N LEU A 388 -20.24 -1.91 3.36
CA LEU A 388 -19.25 -0.88 3.66
C LEU A 388 -19.42 -0.28 5.06
N LYS A 389 -20.66 -0.15 5.54
CA LYS A 389 -20.93 0.30 6.91
C LYS A 389 -20.40 -0.71 7.93
N GLN A 390 -20.70 -1.99 7.73
CA GLN A 390 -20.22 -3.06 8.61
C GLN A 390 -18.69 -3.16 8.63
N GLN A 391 -18.03 -3.01 7.48
CA GLN A 391 -16.57 -3.02 7.41
C GLN A 391 -15.94 -1.85 8.18
N LYS A 392 -16.51 -0.64 8.05
CA LYS A 392 -16.05 0.53 8.82
C LYS A 392 -16.25 0.35 10.32
N GLU A 393 -17.33 -0.31 10.73
CA GLU A 393 -17.62 -0.60 12.13
C GLU A 393 -16.60 -1.58 12.71
N GLN A 394 -16.30 -2.67 11.99
CA GLN A 394 -15.26 -3.64 12.37
C GLN A 394 -13.87 -3.00 12.44
N GLU A 395 -13.51 -2.15 11.48
CA GLU A 395 -12.24 -1.41 11.52
C GLU A 395 -12.16 -0.46 12.73
N LEU A 396 -13.28 0.17 13.08
CA LEU A 396 -13.35 1.03 14.26
C LEU A 396 -13.24 0.21 15.55
N GLU A 397 -13.92 -0.93 15.65
CA GLU A 397 -13.82 -1.87 16.77
C GLU A 397 -12.39 -2.36 16.94
N LYS A 398 -11.75 -2.83 15.87
CA LYS A 398 -10.35 -3.27 15.93
C LYS A 398 -9.41 -2.16 16.40
N LYS A 399 -9.59 -0.93 15.91
CA LYS A 399 -8.81 0.22 16.41
C LYS A 399 -9.07 0.45 17.90
N ARG A 400 -10.32 0.34 18.36
CA ARG A 400 -10.67 0.49 19.79
C ARG A 400 -10.00 -0.60 20.62
N GLU A 401 -9.98 -1.84 20.16
CA GLU A 401 -9.29 -2.96 20.83
C GLU A 401 -7.78 -2.73 20.90
N GLU A 402 -7.13 -2.36 19.78
CA GLU A 402 -5.71 -2.04 19.74
C GLU A 402 -5.35 -0.87 20.67
N HIS A 403 -6.22 0.14 20.74
CA HIS A 403 -6.05 1.26 21.68
C HIS A 403 -6.22 0.82 23.14
N ALA A 404 -7.22 -0.02 23.43
CA ALA A 404 -7.48 -0.53 24.78
C ALA A 404 -6.35 -1.45 25.27
N GLU A 405 -5.78 -2.28 24.40
CA GLU A 405 -4.64 -3.14 24.72
C GLU A 405 -3.39 -2.31 25.05
N LYS A 406 -3.09 -1.30 24.23
CA LYS A 406 -1.99 -0.35 24.50
C LYS A 406 -2.19 0.37 25.83
N LEU A 407 -3.41 0.81 26.13
CA LEU A 407 -3.74 1.44 27.40
C LEU A 407 -3.53 0.48 28.59
N ALA A 408 -4.00 -0.77 28.48
CA ALA A 408 -3.86 -1.78 29.52
C ALA A 408 -2.38 -2.08 29.83
N LYS A 409 -1.56 -2.23 28.78
CA LYS A 409 -0.10 -2.43 28.93
C LYS A 409 0.56 -1.25 29.62
N ARG A 410 0.28 -0.01 29.18
CA ARG A 410 0.80 1.21 29.80
C ARG A 410 0.39 1.34 31.26
N LYS A 411 -0.86 0.98 31.59
CA LYS A 411 -1.37 0.95 32.97
C LYS A 411 -0.62 -0.07 33.82
N GLN A 412 -0.31 -1.25 33.28
CA GLN A 412 0.48 -2.28 33.99
C GLN A 412 1.92 -1.84 34.20
N GLU A 413 2.57 -1.26 33.19
CA GLU A 413 3.92 -0.67 33.28
C GLU A 413 3.97 0.43 34.35
N ALA A 414 2.97 1.33 34.34
CA ALA A 414 2.84 2.39 35.32
C ALA A 414 2.68 1.84 36.74
N LYS A 415 1.82 0.83 36.93
CA LYS A 415 1.61 0.19 38.24
C LYS A 415 2.88 -0.48 38.75
N ALA A 416 3.58 -1.24 37.91
CA ALA A 416 4.84 -1.89 38.27
C ALA A 416 5.92 -0.86 38.65
N ALA A 417 6.03 0.25 37.90
CA ALA A 417 6.94 1.35 38.24
C ALA A 417 6.58 1.99 39.58
N THR A 418 5.29 2.14 39.87
CA THR A 418 4.79 2.69 41.15
C THR A 418 5.17 1.80 42.33
N ASP A 419 4.97 0.49 42.18
CA ASP A 419 5.29 -0.49 43.22
C ASP A 419 6.80 -0.51 43.52
N LEU A 420 7.65 -0.42 42.49
CA LEU A 420 9.11 -0.33 42.66
C LEU A 420 9.57 0.96 43.35
N MET A 421 8.84 2.07 43.12
CA MET A 421 9.19 3.37 43.69
C MET A 421 8.70 3.56 45.13
N LYS A 422 7.72 2.77 45.58
CA LYS A 422 7.00 2.99 46.84
C LYS A 422 7.94 3.04 48.06
N GLU A 423 8.84 2.07 48.20
CA GLU A 423 9.80 2.04 49.32
C GLU A 423 10.78 3.22 49.30
N THR A 424 11.21 3.64 48.10
CA THR A 424 12.12 4.79 47.95
C THR A 424 11.40 6.09 48.30
N VAL A 425 10.13 6.19 47.91
CA VAL A 425 9.28 7.36 48.17
C VAL A 425 8.98 7.50 49.65
N GLU A 426 8.66 6.42 50.36
CA GLU A 426 8.44 6.45 51.82
C GLU A 426 9.67 6.97 52.55
N ARG A 427 10.88 6.49 52.20
CA ARG A 427 12.14 7.02 52.76
C ARG A 427 12.37 8.50 52.42
N ASN A 428 12.00 8.93 51.21
CA ASN A 428 12.10 10.33 50.79
C ASN A 428 11.14 11.22 51.59
N ILE A 429 9.90 10.78 51.81
CA ILE A 429 8.91 11.47 52.63
C ILE A 429 9.46 11.68 54.05
N GLU A 430 9.96 10.64 54.71
CA GLU A 430 10.53 10.76 56.07
C GLU A 430 11.75 11.69 56.13
N ALA A 431 12.56 11.75 55.07
CA ALA A 431 13.72 12.63 55.00
C ALA A 431 13.31 14.10 54.80
N GLU A 432 12.31 14.35 53.96
CA GLU A 432 11.76 15.68 53.71
C GLU A 432 10.96 16.19 54.92
N GLU A 433 10.17 15.34 55.60
CA GLU A 433 9.43 15.71 56.81
C GLU A 433 10.37 16.16 57.95
N ARG A 434 11.48 15.44 58.16
CA ARG A 434 12.50 15.82 59.16
C ARG A 434 13.11 17.19 58.93
N LYS A 435 13.15 17.65 57.67
CA LYS A 435 13.70 18.96 57.29
C LYS A 435 12.63 20.01 57.03
N MET A 436 11.36 19.71 57.33
CA MET A 436 10.21 20.56 56.99
C MET A 436 10.15 20.95 55.50
N GLY A 437 10.56 20.01 54.66
CA GLY A 437 10.70 20.13 53.22
C GLY A 437 9.39 19.94 52.46
N LEU A 438 9.49 19.48 51.21
CA LEU A 438 8.34 19.36 50.29
C LEU A 438 7.78 17.94 50.30
N VAL A 439 6.50 17.80 50.65
CA VAL A 439 5.78 16.51 50.66
C VAL A 439 4.48 16.63 49.89
N ILE A 440 4.29 15.80 48.88
CA ILE A 440 3.07 15.75 48.06
C ILE A 440 2.04 14.88 48.79
N ILE A 441 0.85 15.45 49.01
CA ILE A 441 -0.25 14.79 49.73
C ILE A 441 -1.16 14.06 48.75
N LYS A 442 -1.48 14.70 47.63
CA LYS A 442 -2.37 14.15 46.61
C LYS A 442 -2.05 14.74 45.26
N ALA A 443 -1.95 13.91 44.22
CA ALA A 443 -1.84 14.36 42.86
C ALA A 443 -2.73 13.54 41.92
N LEU A 444 -3.52 14.22 41.11
CA LEU A 444 -4.47 13.61 40.17
C LEU A 444 -4.19 14.12 38.75
N TYR A 445 -4.04 13.21 37.80
CA TYR A 445 -3.80 13.51 36.40
C TYR A 445 -4.95 12.99 35.52
N GLY A 446 -5.57 13.87 34.74
CA GLY A 446 -6.69 13.49 33.88
C GLY A 446 -7.53 14.69 33.45
N LYS A 447 -8.80 14.43 33.15
CA LYS A 447 -9.78 15.47 32.83
C LYS A 447 -10.44 15.97 34.11
N LEU A 448 -9.93 17.09 34.61
CA LEU A 448 -10.44 17.74 35.83
C LEU A 448 -11.45 18.82 35.43
N GLN A 449 -12.71 18.67 35.85
CA GLN A 449 -13.70 19.76 35.82
C GLN A 449 -13.82 20.37 37.21
N ALA A 450 -13.82 21.71 37.30
CA ALA A 450 -14.05 22.41 38.56
C ALA A 450 -15.54 22.36 38.94
N SER A 451 -15.86 21.86 40.13
CA SER A 451 -17.18 21.97 40.76
C SER A 451 -17.23 23.22 41.64
N ASP A 452 -18.39 23.85 41.76
CA ASP A 452 -18.62 25.09 42.53
C ASP A 452 -18.27 24.98 44.04
N ASP A 453 -18.17 23.77 44.60
CA ASP A 453 -17.84 23.54 46.02
C ASP A 453 -16.36 23.16 46.28
N GLY A 454 -15.49 23.27 45.27
CA GLY A 454 -14.05 22.99 45.43
C GLY A 454 -13.67 21.50 45.57
N GLU A 455 -14.64 20.59 45.55
CA GLU A 455 -14.40 19.14 45.40
C GLU A 455 -14.45 18.73 43.91
N LEU A 456 -13.34 18.22 43.40
CA LEU A 456 -13.22 17.74 42.02
C LEU A 456 -14.01 16.43 41.84
N ILE A 457 -14.99 16.41 40.93
CA ILE A 457 -15.74 15.19 40.58
C ILE A 457 -14.82 14.27 39.77
N ASP A 458 -14.53 13.12 40.35
CA ASP A 458 -13.60 12.10 39.86
C ASP A 458 -14.22 11.26 38.74
N ARG A 459 -14.30 11.80 37.51
CA ARG A 459 -14.88 11.02 36.40
C ARG A 459 -13.88 10.19 35.60
N GLU A 460 -12.58 10.36 35.71
CA GLU A 460 -11.54 9.48 35.14
C GLU A 460 -10.13 10.07 35.39
N CYS A 461 -9.73 10.22 36.66
CA CYS A 461 -8.39 10.69 37.01
C CYS A 461 -7.49 9.53 37.46
N ILE A 462 -6.19 9.66 37.20
CA ILE A 462 -5.16 8.74 37.69
C ILE A 462 -4.49 9.38 38.91
N ASP A 463 -4.36 8.62 39.98
CA ASP A 463 -3.54 9.01 41.13
C ASP A 463 -2.05 8.88 40.78
N VAL A 464 -1.36 10.02 40.74
CA VAL A 464 0.06 10.15 40.40
C VAL A 464 0.92 10.66 41.57
N THR A 465 0.41 10.51 42.81
CA THR A 465 1.04 11.04 44.02
C THR A 465 2.44 10.48 44.27
N VAL A 466 2.59 9.16 44.16
CA VAL A 466 3.86 8.45 44.43
C VAL A 466 4.94 8.84 43.40
N GLN A 467 4.53 8.97 42.14
CA GLN A 467 5.38 9.25 41.00
C GLN A 467 5.89 10.69 41.04
N LEU A 468 5.06 11.66 41.43
CA LEU A 468 5.56 13.02 41.64
C LEU A 468 6.44 13.13 42.88
N GLN A 469 6.14 12.39 43.95
CA GLN A 469 6.95 12.43 45.17
C GLN A 469 8.34 11.85 44.95
N SER A 470 8.50 10.84 44.08
CA SER A 470 9.81 10.28 43.72
C SER A 470 10.71 11.27 42.98
N LEU A 471 10.12 12.27 42.33
CA LEU A 471 10.84 13.32 41.59
C LEU A 471 11.26 14.51 42.46
N VAL A 472 10.83 14.56 43.74
CA VAL A 472 11.22 15.61 44.69
C VAL A 472 12.67 15.42 45.11
N LYS A 473 13.48 16.47 44.95
CA LYS A 473 14.88 16.53 45.39
C LYS A 473 15.15 17.86 46.07
N ASP A 474 15.80 17.82 47.24
CA ASP A 474 16.17 19.02 48.02
C ASP A 474 14.99 19.98 48.26
N SER A 475 13.85 19.42 48.69
CA SER A 475 12.61 20.16 48.94
C SER A 475 12.07 20.97 47.74
N LYS A 476 12.40 20.57 46.51
CA LYS A 476 11.89 21.16 45.26
C LYS A 476 11.48 20.07 44.27
N LEU A 477 10.47 20.38 43.45
CA LEU A 477 10.10 19.58 42.29
C LEU A 477 10.08 20.49 41.06
N ILE A 478 10.91 20.13 40.08
CA ILE A 478 11.09 20.89 38.84
C ILE A 478 10.94 19.92 37.66
N VAL A 479 9.86 20.09 36.89
CA VAL A 479 9.65 19.40 35.60
C VAL A 479 9.60 20.46 34.49
N PRO A 480 10.48 20.40 33.48
CA PRO A 480 10.54 21.38 32.40
C PRO A 480 9.35 21.24 31.43
N GLU A 481 9.04 22.34 30.74
CA GLU A 481 7.87 22.53 29.84
C GLU A 481 7.89 21.65 28.58
N ALA A 482 9.05 21.07 28.22
CA ALA A 482 9.21 20.31 26.98
C ALA A 482 8.68 18.87 27.05
N VAL A 483 8.19 18.41 28.21
CA VAL A 483 7.80 17.00 28.42
C VAL A 483 6.33 16.94 28.84
N SER A 484 5.49 16.25 28.04
CA SER A 484 4.12 15.91 28.46
C SER A 484 4.18 15.11 29.75
N LYS A 485 3.31 15.41 30.71
CA LYS A 485 3.30 14.75 32.02
C LYS A 485 3.01 13.26 31.88
N SER A 486 2.30 12.85 30.83
CA SER A 486 2.12 11.45 30.46
C SER A 486 3.42 10.69 30.14
N GLY A 487 4.50 11.39 29.79
CA GLY A 487 5.82 10.83 29.50
C GLY A 487 6.72 10.64 30.72
N LEU A 488 6.26 11.01 31.91
CA LEU A 488 7.00 10.82 33.15
C LEU A 488 6.99 9.34 33.58
N PRO A 489 8.04 8.84 34.25
CA PRO A 489 8.08 7.47 34.74
C PRO A 489 6.90 7.17 35.68
N GLY A 490 6.12 6.12 35.36
CA GLY A 490 4.94 5.75 36.13
C GLY A 490 3.67 6.55 35.80
N PHE A 491 3.75 7.52 34.89
CA PHE A 491 2.57 8.17 34.31
C PHE A 491 2.09 7.37 33.10
N TYR A 492 0.79 7.39 32.85
CA TYR A 492 0.21 6.99 31.58
C TYR A 492 -0.92 7.93 31.21
N ASP A 493 -1.21 8.00 29.91
CA ASP A 493 -2.29 8.82 29.39
C ASP A 493 -3.62 8.05 29.41
N PRO A 494 -4.63 8.48 30.18
CA PRO A 494 -5.94 7.84 30.18
C PRO A 494 -6.73 8.12 28.88
N TYR A 495 -6.45 9.23 28.18
CA TYR A 495 -7.19 9.66 26.99
C TYR A 495 -6.31 10.39 25.98
N ILE A 496 -6.08 9.75 24.83
CA ILE A 496 -5.31 10.33 23.74
C ILE A 496 -6.14 11.42 23.04
N GLY A 497 -5.66 12.66 23.04
CA GLY A 497 -6.22 13.77 22.24
C GLY A 497 -7.17 14.72 22.97
N GLU A 498 -7.51 14.49 24.24
CA GLU A 498 -8.26 15.46 25.06
C GLU A 498 -7.32 16.35 25.91
N GLU A 499 -7.81 17.53 26.32
CA GLU A 499 -7.08 18.41 27.23
C GLU A 499 -7.01 17.82 28.64
N LYS A 500 -5.78 17.64 29.12
CA LYS A 500 -5.46 17.04 30.42
C LYS A 500 -4.84 18.07 31.34
N SER A 501 -5.13 17.92 32.62
CA SER A 501 -4.56 18.75 33.68
C SER A 501 -4.11 17.88 34.85
N LEU A 502 -3.15 18.43 35.60
CA LEU A 502 -2.57 17.83 36.79
C LEU A 502 -2.94 18.68 38.00
N TYR A 503 -3.70 18.11 38.91
CA TYR A 503 -3.96 18.66 40.23
C TYR A 503 -2.88 18.16 41.20
N ILE A 504 -2.29 19.06 41.99
CA ILE A 504 -1.29 18.73 43.01
C ILE A 504 -1.63 19.46 44.31
N ARG A 505 -1.71 18.72 45.41
CA ARG A 505 -1.80 19.22 46.77
C ARG A 505 -0.56 18.79 47.54
N TYR A 506 0.16 19.72 48.16
CA TYR A 506 1.43 19.47 48.82
C TYR A 506 1.62 20.30 50.10
N LYS A 507 2.52 19.84 50.96
CA LYS A 507 2.92 20.46 52.22
C LYS A 507 4.35 20.97 52.08
N PHE A 508 4.60 22.21 52.47
CA PHE A 508 5.94 22.78 52.52
C PHE A 508 6.06 23.70 53.74
N ARG A 509 7.10 23.53 54.56
CA ARG A 509 7.27 24.26 55.83
C ARG A 509 6.01 24.25 56.72
N ASN A 510 5.38 23.09 56.80
CA ASN A 510 4.15 22.84 57.56
C ASN A 510 2.91 23.63 57.09
N ARG A 511 2.92 24.23 55.89
CA ARG A 511 1.76 24.90 55.29
C ARG A 511 1.25 24.15 54.05
N LEU A 512 -0.06 24.13 53.88
CA LEU A 512 -0.74 23.47 52.76
C LEU A 512 -0.76 24.35 51.51
N HIS A 513 -0.52 23.72 50.37
CA HIS A 513 -0.52 24.37 49.07
C HIS A 513 -1.28 23.51 48.05
N GLN A 514 -1.89 24.15 47.05
CA GLN A 514 -2.56 23.49 45.93
C GLN A 514 -2.30 24.19 44.59
N ALA A 515 -2.22 23.41 43.51
CA ALA A 515 -2.06 23.90 42.15
C ALA A 515 -2.75 22.99 41.12
N THR A 516 -3.28 23.57 40.06
CA THR A 516 -3.76 22.86 38.87
C THR A 516 -2.97 23.35 37.67
N LEU A 517 -2.35 22.44 36.92
CA LEU A 517 -1.43 22.74 35.82
C LEU A 517 -1.85 22.01 34.54
N GLY A 518 -1.81 22.65 33.37
CA GLY A 518 -2.10 21.98 32.07
C GLY A 518 -1.01 20.96 31.69
N ASP A 519 -1.29 19.96 30.83
CA ASP A 519 -0.34 18.85 30.55
C ASP A 519 1.11 19.30 30.21
N LEU A 520 1.26 20.35 29.39
CA LEU A 520 2.58 20.86 28.97
C LEU A 520 3.15 21.94 29.91
N GLU A 521 2.37 22.42 30.88
CA GLU A 521 2.81 23.50 31.76
C GLU A 521 3.90 23.02 32.73
N PRO A 522 5.02 23.76 32.90
CA PRO A 522 6.13 23.34 33.74
C PRO A 522 5.74 23.25 35.21
N ILE A 523 6.15 22.17 35.87
CA ILE A 523 5.94 21.99 37.31
C ILE A 523 7.13 22.63 38.03
N ARG A 524 6.89 23.70 38.80
CA ARG A 524 7.91 24.31 39.67
C ARG A 524 7.30 24.55 41.03
N ILE A 525 7.52 23.65 41.98
CA ILE A 525 7.03 23.78 43.36
C ILE A 525 8.19 23.62 44.36
N PRO A 526 8.17 24.32 45.51
CA PRO A 526 7.08 25.15 46.05
C PRO A 526 7.01 26.57 45.49
N GLN A 527 5.79 27.12 45.34
CA GLN A 527 5.53 28.53 44.98
C GLN A 527 4.54 29.17 45.96
N GLN A 528 4.73 30.47 46.24
CA GLN A 528 3.91 31.22 47.19
C GLN A 528 2.45 31.38 46.74
N ARG A 529 2.20 31.44 45.42
CA ARG A 529 0.84 31.54 44.84
C ARG A 529 -0.03 30.29 45.07
N HIS A 530 0.58 29.17 45.41
CA HIS A 530 -0.13 27.91 45.69
C HIS A 530 -0.58 27.80 47.15
N LEU A 531 -0.18 28.73 48.03
CA LEU A 531 -0.50 28.67 49.46
C LEU A 531 -2.01 28.73 49.68
N MET A 532 -2.56 27.75 50.38
CA MET A 532 -3.96 27.81 50.81
C MET A 532 -4.10 28.81 51.96
N LYS A 533 -5.15 29.62 51.92
CA LYS A 533 -5.51 30.49 53.06
C LYS A 533 -6.12 29.61 54.14
N ASP A 534 -5.63 29.73 55.37
CA ASP A 534 -6.19 29.00 56.51
C ASP A 534 -7.65 29.45 56.74
N GLU A 535 -8.62 28.55 56.52
CA GLU A 535 -9.99 28.72 56.98
C GLU A 535 -10.07 28.48 58.49
N GLN A 536 -9.65 29.45 59.32
CA GLN A 536 -10.18 29.60 60.68
C GLN A 536 -10.15 31.08 61.11
N THR A 537 -11.24 31.79 60.86
CA THR A 537 -11.75 32.87 61.72
C THR A 537 -13.28 32.91 61.65
N VAL A 538 -13.93 31.84 62.12
CA VAL A 538 -15.27 31.95 62.69
C VAL A 538 -15.08 31.86 64.20
N LYS A 539 -14.95 33.04 64.82
CA LYS A 539 -14.98 33.22 66.27
C LYS A 539 -16.45 33.42 66.69
N SER A 540 -16.78 32.79 67.82
CA SER A 540 -17.73 33.19 68.87
C SER A 540 -19.18 33.47 68.49
#